data_AF-A0A2V2XRJ8-F1
#
_entry.id   AF-A0A2V2XRJ8-F1
#
_cell.length_a   1.000
_cell.length_b   1.000
_cell.length_c   1.000
_cell.angle_alpha   90.00
_cell.angle_beta   90.00
_cell.angle_gamma   90.00
#
_symmetry.space_group_name_H-M   'P 1'
#
loop_
_entity.id
_entity.type
_entity.pdbx_description
1 polymer ?
#
loop_
_entity_poly.entity_id
_entity_poly.type
_entity_poly.pdbx_seq_one_letter_code
_entity_poly.pdbx_strand_id
1 'polypeptide(L)'
;VIIDIPRELWYIGKPPNTLAEGVARLSRGVIEGLVKSYSVVDAIICEETASRIVSGISRSYREKIYSLYLNLKPYRGCESSWILYNSLKYLDLVRRDMAILVTTPIGLAQTDPELMIPEVSRLGRNVYIAIYMPEDYSKEYMEILSVALPIIEDSGWGILVAK
;
A
#
# COMPACT_ATOMS: atom_id res chain seq x y z
N VAL A 1 5.48 -3.66 4.84
CA VAL A 1 4.72 -2.57 4.18
C VAL A 1 4.27 -3.07 2.82
N ILE A 2 2.98 -2.97 2.54
CA ILE A 2 2.34 -3.44 1.30
C ILE A 2 1.90 -2.18 0.56
N ILE A 3 2.31 -2.00 -0.68
CA ILE A 3 2.12 -0.75 -1.43
C ILE A 3 1.22 -1.03 -2.62
N ASP A 4 0.01 -0.47 -2.56
CA ASP A 4 -1.03 -0.62 -3.55
C ASP A 4 -1.13 0.64 -4.42
N ILE A 5 -0.55 0.56 -5.61
CA ILE A 5 -0.60 1.63 -6.64
C ILE A 5 -1.21 1.02 -7.90
N PRO A 6 -2.54 1.02 -8.03
CA PRO A 6 -3.19 0.60 -9.26
C PRO A 6 -2.93 1.59 -10.39
N ARG A 7 -2.89 1.08 -11.63
CA ARG A 7 -2.49 1.82 -12.84
C ARG A 7 -3.33 3.08 -13.04
N GLU A 8 -4.60 3.04 -12.70
CA GLU A 8 -5.52 4.18 -12.83
C GLU A 8 -5.14 5.41 -12.01
N LEU A 9 -4.43 5.24 -10.89
CA LEU A 9 -3.99 6.37 -10.05
C LEU A 9 -3.00 7.29 -10.77
N TRP A 10 -2.34 6.82 -11.83
CA TRP A 10 -1.46 7.65 -12.66
C TRP A 10 -2.23 8.62 -13.54
N TYR A 11 -3.50 8.35 -13.83
CA TYR A 11 -4.33 9.20 -14.69
C TYR A 11 -5.11 10.26 -13.89
N ILE A 12 -5.08 10.19 -12.55
CA ILE A 12 -5.77 11.13 -11.68
C ILE A 12 -4.76 12.12 -11.11
N GLY A 13 -4.96 13.40 -11.44
CA GLY A 13 -4.00 14.48 -11.18
C GLY A 13 -3.10 14.77 -12.38
N LYS A 14 -1.99 15.47 -12.14
CA LYS A 14 -0.99 15.82 -13.18
C LYS A 14 0.41 15.56 -12.63
N PRO A 15 1.31 14.90 -13.37
CA PRO A 15 2.69 14.74 -12.94
C PRO A 15 3.35 16.09 -12.59
N PRO A 16 4.14 16.20 -11.50
CA PRO A 16 4.56 15.13 -10.57
C PRO A 16 3.63 14.94 -9.34
N ASN A 17 2.34 15.26 -9.47
CA ASN A 17 1.33 15.23 -8.41
C ASN A 17 0.10 14.39 -8.79
N THR A 18 0.33 13.25 -9.43
CA THR A 18 -0.71 12.22 -9.59
C THR A 18 -0.99 11.53 -8.24
N LEU A 19 -2.13 10.84 -8.14
CA LEU A 19 -2.42 10.02 -6.95
C LEU A 19 -1.38 8.93 -6.73
N ALA A 20 -0.92 8.30 -7.81
CA ALA A 20 0.13 7.28 -7.73
C ALA A 20 1.40 7.82 -7.07
N GLU A 21 1.81 9.04 -7.44
CA GLU A 21 2.96 9.71 -6.82
C GLU A 21 2.71 10.08 -5.36
N GLY A 22 1.48 10.45 -5.01
CA GLY A 22 1.05 10.67 -3.62
C GLY A 22 1.19 9.40 -2.76
N VAL A 23 0.69 8.26 -3.24
CA VAL A 23 0.85 6.96 -2.56
C VAL A 23 2.31 6.53 -2.47
N ALA A 24 3.10 6.76 -3.52
CA ALA A 24 4.53 6.48 -3.50
C ALA A 24 5.26 7.33 -2.44
N ARG A 25 4.91 8.61 -2.31
CA ARG A 25 5.44 9.49 -1.26
C ARG A 25 5.01 9.05 0.14
N LEU A 26 3.72 8.72 0.33
CA LEU A 26 3.20 8.23 1.61
C LEU A 26 3.90 6.94 2.03
N SER A 27 3.95 5.94 1.15
CA SER A 27 4.61 4.66 1.42
C SER A 27 6.08 4.82 1.75
N ARG A 28 6.79 5.72 1.05
CA ARG A 28 8.19 6.04 1.37
C ARG A 28 8.30 6.66 2.76
N GLY A 29 7.42 7.60 3.10
CA GLY A 29 7.37 8.22 4.43
C GLY A 29 7.17 7.20 5.54
N VAL A 30 6.24 6.25 5.34
CA VAL A 30 5.99 5.13 6.27
C VAL A 30 7.25 4.28 6.44
N ILE A 31 7.87 3.83 5.36
CA ILE A 31 9.09 2.99 5.42
C ILE A 31 10.23 3.75 6.11
N GLU A 32 10.47 5.01 5.73
CA GLU A 32 11.53 5.82 6.34
C GLU A 32 11.28 6.07 7.83
N GLY A 33 10.02 6.27 8.25
CA GLY A 33 9.64 6.43 9.65
C GLY A 33 9.91 5.18 10.48
N LEU A 34 9.53 4.00 9.97
CA LEU A 34 9.81 2.71 10.60
C LEU A 34 11.32 2.44 10.70
N VAL A 35 12.06 2.67 9.63
CA VAL A 35 13.51 2.48 9.58
C VAL A 35 14.25 3.42 10.54
N LYS A 36 13.82 4.69 10.63
CA LYS A 36 14.35 5.64 11.63
C LYS A 36 14.10 5.18 13.06
N SER A 37 13.01 4.45 13.28
CA SER A 37 12.64 3.84 14.57
C SER A 37 13.28 2.46 14.78
N TYR A 38 14.38 2.16 14.07
CA TYR A 38 15.15 0.92 14.16
C TYR A 38 14.41 -0.37 13.73
N SER A 39 13.28 -0.25 13.04
CA SER A 39 12.58 -1.42 12.49
C SER A 39 13.28 -1.96 11.24
N VAL A 40 13.18 -3.28 11.05
CA VAL A 40 13.52 -3.94 9.79
C VAL A 40 12.24 -4.14 8.99
N VAL A 41 12.20 -3.60 7.78
CA VAL A 41 11.00 -3.54 6.95
C VAL A 41 11.19 -4.39 5.71
N ASP A 42 10.21 -5.26 5.44
CA ASP A 42 10.01 -5.80 4.11
C ASP A 42 8.94 -4.96 3.40
N ALA A 43 9.19 -4.61 2.16
CA ALA A 43 8.28 -3.84 1.32
C ALA A 43 7.83 -4.65 0.12
N ILE A 44 6.53 -4.66 -0.16
CA ILE A 44 5.92 -5.33 -1.30
C ILE A 44 5.29 -4.24 -2.16
N ILE A 45 5.62 -4.21 -3.44
CA ILE A 45 5.04 -3.28 -4.42
C ILE A 45 4.64 -4.07 -5.65
N CYS A 46 3.45 -3.79 -6.19
CA CYS A 46 3.00 -4.42 -7.43
C CYS A 46 3.59 -3.72 -8.67
N GLU A 47 4.03 -4.50 -9.65
CA GLU A 47 4.57 -4.09 -10.93
C GLU A 47 3.86 -4.83 -12.07
N GLU A 48 3.00 -4.13 -12.82
CA GLU A 48 2.19 -4.65 -13.92
C GLU A 48 1.39 -5.89 -13.49
N THR A 49 1.94 -7.09 -13.72
CA THR A 49 1.29 -8.39 -13.49
C THR A 49 1.87 -9.19 -12.33
N ALA A 50 2.89 -8.69 -11.63
CA ALA A 50 3.53 -9.40 -10.52
C ALA A 50 3.88 -8.47 -9.35
N SER A 51 4.00 -9.03 -8.15
CA SER A 51 4.48 -8.29 -6.98
C SER A 51 5.98 -8.46 -6.79
N ARG A 52 6.70 -7.37 -6.53
CA ARG A 52 8.11 -7.36 -6.15
C ARG A 52 8.24 -7.14 -4.66
N ILE A 53 9.11 -7.93 -4.03
CA ILE A 53 9.45 -7.79 -2.62
C ILE A 53 10.87 -7.25 -2.50
N VAL A 54 11.06 -6.26 -1.62
CA VAL A 54 12.36 -5.80 -1.16
C VAL A 54 12.43 -6.05 0.34
N SER A 55 13.22 -7.04 0.74
CA SER A 55 13.32 -7.49 2.14
C SER A 55 14.50 -6.87 2.89
N GLY A 56 14.34 -6.77 4.20
CA GLY A 56 15.41 -6.35 5.11
C GLY A 56 15.88 -4.91 4.88
N ILE A 57 14.93 -3.99 4.66
CA ILE A 57 15.20 -2.55 4.64
C ILE A 57 15.39 -2.10 6.09
N SER A 58 16.56 -1.57 6.41
CA SER A 58 16.90 -1.12 7.75
C SER A 58 17.78 0.13 7.68
N ARG A 59 18.15 0.69 8.84
CA ARG A 59 18.96 1.91 8.89
C ARG A 59 20.32 1.74 8.19
N SER A 60 20.89 0.53 8.27
CA SER A 60 22.17 0.17 7.64
C SER A 60 22.05 -0.10 6.14
N TYR A 61 20.84 -0.33 5.62
CA TYR A 61 20.56 -0.66 4.22
C TYR A 61 19.49 0.27 3.63
N ARG A 62 19.60 1.57 3.92
CA ARG A 62 18.58 2.56 3.55
C ARG A 62 18.46 2.73 2.04
N GLU A 63 19.54 2.47 1.30
CA GLU A 63 19.59 2.50 -0.16
C GLU A 63 18.62 1.51 -0.82
N LYS A 64 18.22 0.43 -0.13
CA LYS A 64 17.16 -0.48 -0.60
C LYS A 64 15.81 0.20 -0.78
N ILE A 65 15.57 1.35 -0.14
CA ILE A 65 14.36 2.15 -0.41
C ILE A 65 14.37 2.62 -1.86
N TYR A 66 15.53 2.99 -2.43
CA TYR A 66 15.59 3.42 -3.82
C TYR A 66 15.32 2.26 -4.80
N SER A 67 15.76 1.04 -4.47
CA SER A 67 15.47 -0.13 -5.31
C SER A 67 13.97 -0.40 -5.39
N LEU A 68 13.21 -0.15 -4.32
CA LEU A 68 11.76 -0.30 -4.30
C LEU A 68 11.05 0.56 -5.36
N TYR A 69 11.51 1.79 -5.60
CA TYR A 69 10.86 2.73 -6.52
C TYR A 69 11.53 2.84 -7.90
N LEU A 70 12.66 2.16 -8.11
CA LEU A 70 13.47 2.26 -9.34
C LEU A 70 12.71 1.90 -10.62
N ASN A 71 11.75 0.97 -10.53
CA ASN A 71 10.91 0.52 -11.65
C ASN A 71 9.53 1.18 -11.68
N LEU A 72 9.20 2.04 -10.71
CA LEU A 72 7.93 2.71 -10.65
C LEU A 72 7.92 3.87 -11.66
N LYS A 73 7.57 3.56 -12.91
CA LYS A 73 7.46 4.54 -14.00
C LYS A 73 6.03 5.08 -14.11
N PRO A 74 5.84 6.31 -14.62
CA PRO A 74 4.50 6.82 -14.91
C PRO A 74 3.69 5.85 -15.78
N TYR A 75 2.41 5.70 -15.44
CA TYR A 75 1.47 4.77 -16.07
C TYR A 75 1.83 3.28 -15.92
N ARG A 76 2.84 2.96 -15.10
CA ARG A 76 3.20 1.60 -14.71
C ARG A 76 2.91 1.40 -13.22
N GLY A 77 2.35 0.25 -12.90
CA GLY A 77 1.86 -0.09 -11.58
C GLY A 77 1.05 -1.37 -11.67
N CYS A 78 0.32 -1.73 -10.64
CA CYS A 78 -0.55 -2.90 -10.69
C CYS A 78 -1.65 -2.70 -11.73
N GLU A 79 -1.93 -3.67 -12.61
CA GLU A 79 -3.09 -3.52 -13.51
C GLU A 79 -4.39 -3.35 -12.71
N SER A 80 -4.48 -4.02 -11.56
CA SER A 80 -5.52 -3.85 -10.56
C SER A 80 -4.98 -4.23 -9.19
N SER A 81 -5.53 -3.66 -8.12
CA SER A 81 -5.17 -4.01 -6.75
C SER A 81 -5.36 -5.51 -6.44
N TRP A 82 -6.28 -6.19 -7.14
CA TRP A 82 -6.46 -7.65 -7.06
C TRP A 82 -5.16 -8.45 -7.29
N ILE A 83 -4.32 -8.03 -8.26
CA ILE A 83 -3.06 -8.72 -8.57
C ILE A 83 -2.12 -8.70 -7.37
N LEU A 84 -2.05 -7.58 -6.65
CA LEU A 84 -1.23 -7.44 -5.45
C LEU A 84 -1.68 -8.45 -4.38
N TYR A 85 -2.96 -8.42 -4.01
CA TYR A 85 -3.48 -9.26 -2.93
C TYR A 85 -3.46 -10.75 -3.29
N ASN A 86 -3.76 -11.10 -4.55
CA ASN A 86 -3.65 -12.47 -5.02
C ASN A 86 -2.19 -12.95 -5.03
N SER A 87 -1.24 -12.08 -5.39
CA SER A 87 0.19 -12.41 -5.32
C SER A 87 0.63 -12.74 -3.89
N LEU A 88 0.08 -12.06 -2.89
CA LEU A 88 0.44 -12.31 -1.48
C LEU A 88 0.28 -13.79 -1.12
N LYS A 89 -0.71 -14.51 -1.67
CA LYS A 89 -0.98 -15.94 -1.37
C LYS A 89 0.23 -16.84 -1.61
N TYR A 90 1.02 -16.49 -2.62
CA TYR A 90 2.13 -17.29 -3.10
C TYR A 90 3.48 -16.84 -2.50
N LEU A 91 3.47 -15.77 -1.73
CA LEU A 91 4.66 -15.23 -1.09
C LEU A 91 4.83 -15.90 0.29
N ASP A 92 5.87 -16.72 0.42
CA ASP A 92 6.29 -17.28 1.70
C ASP A 92 6.97 -16.20 2.55
N LEU A 93 6.15 -15.44 3.27
CA LEU A 93 6.57 -14.30 4.08
C LEU A 93 6.47 -14.67 5.55
N VAL A 94 7.57 -14.46 6.27
CA VAL A 94 7.59 -14.58 7.73
C VAL A 94 6.59 -13.58 8.30
N ARG A 95 5.63 -14.08 9.09
CA ARG A 95 4.66 -13.23 9.79
C ARG A 95 5.40 -12.21 10.65
N ARG A 96 5.17 -10.93 10.38
CA ARG A 96 5.80 -9.79 11.07
C ARG A 96 4.92 -9.33 12.25
N ASP A 97 5.49 -8.53 13.13
CA ASP A 97 4.71 -7.92 14.23
C ASP A 97 3.67 -6.91 13.72
N MET A 98 3.97 -6.27 12.59
CA MET A 98 3.12 -5.25 11.98
C MET A 98 3.11 -5.37 10.45
N ALA A 99 1.92 -5.32 9.87
CA ALA A 99 1.70 -5.08 8.44
C ALA A 99 1.04 -3.72 8.25
N ILE A 100 1.52 -2.94 7.28
CA ILE A 100 0.90 -1.66 6.90
C ILE A 100 0.59 -1.73 5.42
N LEU A 101 -0.69 -1.65 5.06
CA LEU A 101 -1.17 -1.50 3.70
C LEU A 101 -1.24 -0.01 3.37
N VAL A 102 -0.54 0.43 2.33
CA VAL A 102 -0.60 1.82 1.84
C VAL A 102 -1.38 1.82 0.54
N THR A 103 -2.53 2.49 0.51
CA THR A 103 -3.47 2.48 -0.63
C THR A 103 -4.24 3.79 -0.73
N THR A 104 -5.25 3.82 -1.60
CA THR A 104 -6.23 4.90 -1.78
C THR A 104 -7.65 4.33 -1.64
N PRO A 105 -8.67 5.18 -1.48
CA PRO A 105 -10.07 4.75 -1.53
C PRO A 105 -10.38 3.97 -2.82
N ILE A 106 -9.82 4.42 -3.96
CA ILE A 106 -9.97 3.74 -5.24
C ILE A 106 -9.42 2.30 -5.17
N GLY A 107 -8.18 2.10 -4.71
CA GLY A 107 -7.57 0.76 -4.62
C GLY A 107 -8.38 -0.21 -3.73
N LEU A 108 -9.00 0.31 -2.67
CA LEU A 108 -9.95 -0.45 -1.85
C LEU A 108 -11.20 -0.85 -2.62
N ALA A 109 -11.79 0.05 -3.40
CA ALA A 109 -12.99 -0.23 -4.21
C ALA A 109 -12.73 -1.26 -5.32
N GLN A 110 -11.49 -1.41 -5.79
CA GLN A 110 -11.13 -2.38 -6.83
C GLN A 110 -10.96 -3.81 -6.34
N THR A 111 -11.04 -4.03 -5.03
CA THR A 111 -10.67 -5.31 -4.43
C THR A 111 -11.81 -5.87 -3.61
N ASP A 112 -12.03 -7.17 -3.74
CA ASP A 112 -12.92 -7.91 -2.85
C ASP A 112 -12.32 -7.98 -1.42
N PRO A 113 -13.02 -7.44 -0.40
CA PRO A 113 -12.59 -7.52 0.99
C PRO A 113 -12.38 -8.96 1.48
N GLU A 114 -13.18 -9.92 0.99
CA GLU A 114 -13.07 -11.34 1.36
C GLU A 114 -11.74 -11.94 0.90
N LEU A 115 -11.16 -11.40 -0.18
CA LEU A 115 -9.83 -11.73 -0.63
C LEU A 115 -8.76 -10.90 0.09
N MET A 116 -8.93 -9.59 0.21
CA MET A 116 -7.88 -8.71 0.73
C MET A 116 -7.56 -9.00 2.20
N ILE A 117 -8.60 -9.09 3.03
CA ILE A 117 -8.47 -9.10 4.49
C ILE A 117 -7.68 -10.32 4.98
N PRO A 118 -8.01 -11.57 4.58
CA PRO A 118 -7.26 -12.73 5.05
C PRO A 118 -5.79 -12.68 4.60
N GLU A 119 -5.55 -12.23 3.38
CA GLU A 119 -4.23 -12.28 2.74
C GLU A 119 -3.27 -11.25 3.32
N VAL A 120 -3.76 -10.07 3.71
CA VAL A 120 -2.96 -9.08 4.43
C VAL A 120 -2.85 -9.45 5.91
N SER A 121 -3.91 -9.97 6.53
CA SER A 121 -3.92 -10.29 7.97
C SER A 121 -2.94 -11.40 8.36
N ARG A 122 -2.63 -12.33 7.47
CA ARG A 122 -1.60 -13.35 7.76
C ARG A 122 -0.17 -12.78 7.81
N LEU A 123 0.07 -11.62 7.22
CA LEU A 123 1.42 -11.02 7.15
C LEU A 123 1.82 -10.28 8.43
N GLY A 124 0.85 -9.89 9.27
CA GLY A 124 1.06 -9.12 10.49
C GLY A 124 0.40 -9.73 11.72
N ARG A 125 0.89 -9.41 12.92
CA ARG A 125 0.09 -9.55 14.16
C ARG A 125 -0.88 -8.39 14.30
N ASN A 126 -0.38 -7.18 14.03
CA ASN A 126 -1.18 -5.97 13.94
C ASN A 126 -1.21 -5.51 12.49
N VAL A 127 -2.39 -5.18 11.98
CA VAL A 127 -2.54 -4.68 10.62
C VAL A 127 -3.02 -3.24 10.67
N TYR A 128 -2.41 -2.39 9.87
CA TYR A 128 -2.82 -1.01 9.69
C TYR A 128 -3.04 -0.73 8.20
N ILE A 129 -3.98 0.16 7.92
CA ILE A 129 -4.15 0.73 6.60
C ILE A 129 -3.79 2.21 6.63
N ALA A 130 -2.92 2.63 5.72
CA ALA A 130 -2.52 4.01 5.48
C ALA A 130 -3.15 4.47 4.15
N ILE A 131 -4.17 5.32 4.25
CA ILE A 131 -4.96 5.76 3.10
C ILE A 131 -4.48 7.14 2.68
N TYR A 132 -4.01 7.27 1.44
CA TYR A 132 -3.73 8.56 0.82
C TYR A 132 -5.00 9.14 0.20
N MET A 133 -5.39 10.34 0.60
CA MET A 133 -6.60 11.00 0.13
C MET A 133 -6.37 12.52 0.00
N PRO A 134 -6.06 13.05 -1.20
CA PRO A 134 -5.90 14.49 -1.38
C PRO A 134 -7.22 15.24 -1.17
N GLU A 135 -7.13 16.48 -0.69
CA GLU A 135 -8.30 17.30 -0.30
C GLU A 135 -9.30 17.52 -1.45
N ASP A 136 -8.79 17.66 -2.68
CA ASP A 136 -9.57 17.98 -3.88
C ASP A 136 -10.61 16.92 -4.27
N TYR A 137 -10.48 15.68 -3.80
CA TYR A 137 -11.36 14.54 -4.15
C TYR A 137 -12.11 13.98 -2.94
N SER A 138 -12.24 14.77 -1.88
CA SER A 138 -12.70 14.30 -0.58
C SER A 138 -14.14 13.77 -0.56
N LYS A 139 -15.06 14.25 -1.41
CA LYS A 139 -16.47 13.80 -1.34
C LYS A 139 -16.67 12.39 -1.89
N GLU A 140 -16.28 12.14 -3.12
CA GLU A 140 -16.43 10.82 -3.76
C GLU A 140 -15.61 9.75 -3.01
N TYR A 141 -14.44 10.13 -2.50
CA TYR A 141 -13.60 9.22 -1.71
C TYR A 141 -14.19 8.90 -0.35
N MET A 142 -14.86 9.86 0.31
CA MET A 142 -15.56 9.58 1.56
C MET A 142 -16.75 8.65 1.37
N GLU A 143 -17.43 8.67 0.22
CA GLU A 143 -18.48 7.70 -0.09
C GLU A 143 -17.91 6.28 -0.16
N ILE A 144 -16.80 6.08 -0.88
CA ILE A 144 -16.13 4.77 -0.95
C ILE A 144 -15.69 4.31 0.45
N LEU A 145 -15.06 5.21 1.21
CA LEU A 145 -14.59 4.91 2.56
C LEU A 145 -15.73 4.62 3.53
N SER A 146 -16.90 5.23 3.38
CA SER A 146 -18.06 4.95 4.23
C SER A 146 -18.54 3.49 4.14
N VAL A 147 -18.24 2.81 3.03
CA VAL A 147 -18.51 1.38 2.83
C VAL A 147 -17.32 0.52 3.26
N ALA A 148 -16.10 0.91 2.89
CA ALA A 148 -14.91 0.09 3.12
C ALA A 148 -14.41 0.12 4.57
N LEU A 149 -14.45 1.28 5.25
CA LEU A 149 -13.89 1.43 6.59
C LEU A 149 -14.58 0.55 7.64
N PRO A 150 -15.93 0.45 7.70
CA PRO A 150 -16.58 -0.43 8.67
C PRO A 150 -16.13 -1.90 8.55
N ILE A 151 -16.00 -2.40 7.31
CA ILE A 151 -15.54 -3.77 7.05
C ILE A 151 -14.10 -3.97 7.54
N ILE A 152 -13.24 -2.96 7.34
CA ILE A 152 -11.85 -2.97 7.78
C ILE A 152 -11.76 -2.88 9.32
N GLU A 153 -12.55 -2.02 9.96
CA GLU A 153 -12.59 -1.87 11.41
C GLU A 153 -13.10 -3.16 12.09
N ASP A 154 -14.15 -3.78 11.55
CA ASP A 154 -14.68 -5.06 12.04
C ASP A 154 -13.65 -6.21 11.93
N SER A 155 -12.70 -6.09 10.99
CA SER A 155 -11.57 -7.03 10.87
C SER A 155 -10.44 -6.79 11.89
N GLY A 156 -10.56 -5.75 12.71
CA GLY A 156 -9.59 -5.39 13.75
C GLY A 156 -8.37 -4.62 13.25
N TRP A 157 -8.41 -4.04 12.05
CA TRP A 157 -7.31 -3.28 11.48
C TRP A 157 -7.31 -1.83 12.01
N GLY A 158 -6.14 -1.28 12.28
CA GLY A 158 -5.98 0.13 12.61
C GLY A 158 -6.01 1.00 11.35
N ILE A 159 -6.64 2.18 11.42
CA ILE A 159 -6.81 3.07 10.26
C ILE A 159 -6.02 4.36 10.43
N LEU A 160 -5.19 4.69 9.44
CA LEU A 160 -4.36 5.88 9.36
C LEU A 160 -4.73 6.64 8.08
N VAL A 161 -5.35 7.81 8.20
CA VAL A 161 -5.70 8.64 7.04
C VAL A 161 -4.68 9.75 6.88
N ALA A 162 -4.03 9.81 5.71
CA ALA A 162 -3.13 10.88 5.33
C ALA A 162 -3.82 11.79 4.32
N LYS A 163 -3.82 13.10 4.63
CA LYS A 163 -4.31 14.16 3.75
C LYS A 163 -3.18 14.73 2.92
#